data_AF-A0A821AT45-F1
#
_entry.id   AF-A0A821AT45-F1
#
_cell.length_a   1.000
_cell.length_b   1.000
_cell.length_c   1.000
_cell.angle_alpha   90.00
_cell.angle_beta   90.00
_cell.angle_gamma   90.00
#
_symmetry.space_group_name_H-M   'P 1'
#
loop_
_entity.id
_entity.type
_entity.pdbx_description
1 polymer ?
#
loop_
_entity_poly.entity_id
_entity_poly.type
_entity_poly.pdbx_seq_one_letter_code
_entity_poly.pdbx_strand_id
1 'polypeptide(L)'
;MVLALNDKEMLGQALVFLVAGYETTSVLMSFFFYVMATEPVIQEKVYNEIRQELGDDEVTYEKLSQLQYLDMVINETLRMYPPFTRFLPTEKAKRHPMTYLPFGDGPRNCIGMRFALLETKLAIVNALRLVEIQKCDTTEIPIQLGQLTVLSSKNAIWLRVVRRSQ
;
A
#
# COMPACT_ATOMS: atom_id res chain seq x y z
N MET A 1 -1.75 -12.72 37.33
CA MET A 1 -1.13 -13.95 36.79
C MET A 1 -1.04 -13.76 35.28
N VAL A 2 0.14 -13.42 34.74
CA VAL A 2 0.34 -13.33 33.29
C VAL A 2 0.53 -14.76 32.80
N LEU A 3 -0.47 -15.30 32.10
CA LEU A 3 -0.35 -16.61 31.45
C LEU A 3 0.69 -16.47 30.34
N ALA A 4 1.78 -17.22 30.43
CA ALA A 4 2.74 -17.34 29.34
C ALA A 4 2.08 -18.02 28.14
N LEU A 5 2.35 -17.53 26.93
CA LEU A 5 1.85 -18.13 25.69
C LEU A 5 2.45 -19.53 25.52
N ASN A 6 1.62 -20.52 25.19
CA ASN A 6 2.12 -21.85 24.83
C ASN A 6 2.54 -21.90 23.34
N ASP A 7 3.30 -22.94 22.96
CA ASP A 7 3.84 -23.06 21.60
C ASP A 7 2.79 -23.00 20.49
N LYS A 8 1.59 -23.57 20.73
CA LYS A 8 0.49 -23.54 19.75
C LYS A 8 -0.07 -22.13 19.60
N GLU A 9 -0.20 -21.40 20.71
CA GLU A 9 -0.64 -20.00 20.68
C GLU A 9 0.40 -19.12 19.99
N MET A 10 1.69 -19.28 20.30
CA MET A 10 2.77 -18.54 19.63
C MET A 10 2.78 -18.80 18.12
N LEU A 11 2.68 -20.05 17.70
CA LEU A 11 2.60 -20.42 16.28
C LEU A 11 1.34 -19.84 15.61
N GLY A 12 0.19 -19.90 16.29
CA GLY A 12 -1.06 -19.32 15.81
C GLY A 12 -0.94 -17.81 15.60
N GLN A 13 -0.37 -17.08 16.55
CA GLN A 13 -0.15 -15.64 16.40
C GLN A 13 0.84 -15.32 15.27
N ALA A 14 1.96 -16.06 15.16
CA ALA A 14 2.94 -15.86 14.10
C ALA A 14 2.31 -16.01 12.71
N LEU A 15 1.45 -17.02 12.52
CA LEU A 15 0.71 -17.21 11.27
C LEU A 15 -0.25 -16.04 10.99
N VAL A 16 -0.97 -15.56 12.01
CA VAL A 16 -1.85 -14.39 11.89
C VAL A 16 -1.07 -13.15 11.45
N PHE A 17 0.10 -12.88 12.06
CA PHE A 17 0.95 -11.76 11.65
C PHE A 17 1.41 -11.89 10.20
N LEU A 18 1.82 -13.09 9.77
CA LEU A 18 2.26 -13.33 8.41
C LEU A 18 1.15 -13.08 7.38
N VAL A 19 -0.03 -13.66 7.59
CA VAL A 19 -1.17 -13.52 6.66
C VAL A 19 -1.66 -12.07 6.64
N ALA A 20 -1.84 -11.45 7.81
CA ALA A 20 -2.31 -10.08 7.91
C ALA A 20 -1.35 -9.09 7.22
N GLY A 21 -0.04 -9.27 7.40
CA GLY A 21 0.97 -8.44 6.75
C GLY A 21 1.05 -8.69 5.24
N TYR A 22 1.04 -9.95 4.81
CA TYR A 22 1.19 -10.30 3.41
C TYR A 22 0.03 -9.83 2.54
N GLU A 23 -1.22 -10.18 2.91
CA GLU A 23 -2.38 -9.88 2.08
C GLU A 23 -2.64 -8.38 1.99
N THR A 24 -2.50 -7.63 3.10
CA THR A 24 -2.84 -6.19 3.09
C THR A 24 -1.77 -5.35 2.41
N THR A 25 -0.49 -5.62 2.65
CA THR A 25 0.62 -4.90 2.01
C THR A 25 0.68 -5.19 0.51
N SER A 26 0.50 -6.45 0.08
CA SER A 26 0.53 -6.79 -1.35
C SER A 26 -0.60 -6.13 -2.14
N VAL A 27 -1.80 -6.02 -1.56
CA VAL A 27 -2.93 -5.30 -2.14
C VAL A 27 -2.62 -3.81 -2.26
N LEU A 28 -2.14 -3.18 -1.20
CA LEU A 28 -1.75 -1.76 -1.23
C LEU A 28 -0.71 -1.49 -2.31
N MET A 29 0.36 -2.30 -2.38
CA MET A 29 1.40 -2.15 -3.40
C MET A 29 0.85 -2.33 -4.82
N SER A 30 -0.01 -3.33 -5.03
CA SER A 30 -0.59 -3.62 -6.35
C SER A 30 -1.43 -2.45 -6.86
N PHE A 31 -2.31 -1.90 -6.01
CA PHE A 31 -3.13 -0.75 -6.37
C PHE A 31 -2.31 0.55 -6.45
N PHE A 32 -1.27 0.71 -5.62
CA PHE A 32 -0.35 1.84 -5.72
C PHE A 32 0.33 1.86 -7.09
N PHE A 33 0.91 0.74 -7.53
CA PHE A 33 1.56 0.68 -8.85
C PHE A 33 0.58 0.79 -10.01
N TYR A 34 -0.66 0.32 -9.85
CA TYR A 34 -1.72 0.60 -10.80
C TYR A 34 -1.99 2.12 -10.92
N VAL A 35 -2.12 2.83 -9.79
CA VAL A 35 -2.28 4.30 -9.79
C VAL A 35 -1.10 4.99 -10.45
N MET A 36 0.14 4.56 -10.16
CA MET A 36 1.33 5.12 -10.81
C MET A 36 1.32 4.95 -12.33
N ALA A 37 0.87 3.80 -12.83
CA ALA A 37 0.75 3.57 -14.26
C ALA A 37 -0.36 4.41 -14.92
N THR A 38 -1.48 4.61 -14.23
CA THR A 38 -2.61 5.37 -14.78
C THR A 38 -2.40 6.88 -14.66
N GLU A 39 -1.58 7.34 -13.71
CA GLU A 39 -1.32 8.75 -13.39
C GLU A 39 0.18 9.09 -13.50
N PRO A 40 0.76 9.15 -14.72
CA PRO A 40 2.19 9.35 -14.93
C PRO A 40 2.71 10.67 -14.34
N VAL A 41 1.88 11.72 -14.31
CA VAL A 41 2.24 13.01 -13.70
C VAL A 41 2.48 12.87 -12.19
N ILE A 42 1.67 12.05 -11.50
CA ILE A 42 1.84 11.78 -10.08
C ILE A 42 3.08 10.92 -9.86
N GLN A 43 3.30 9.91 -10.71
CA GLN A 43 4.49 9.05 -10.64
C GLN A 43 5.79 9.86 -10.77
N GLU A 44 5.87 10.77 -11.74
CA GLU A 44 7.05 11.64 -11.89
C GLU A 44 7.25 12.55 -10.70
N LYS A 45 6.17 13.07 -10.10
CA LYS A 45 6.27 13.90 -8.91
C LYS A 45 6.77 13.10 -7.69
N VAL A 46 6.32 11.87 -7.50
CA VAL A 46 6.84 10.96 -6.46
C VAL A 46 8.31 10.63 -6.73
N TYR A 47 8.68 10.32 -7.97
CA TYR A 47 10.06 10.06 -8.35
C TYR A 47 10.97 11.25 -8.04
N ASN A 48 10.56 12.46 -8.39
CA ASN A 48 11.33 13.68 -8.13
C ASN A 48 11.49 13.94 -6.62
N GLU A 49 10.45 13.73 -5.81
CA GLU A 49 10.56 13.81 -4.35
C GLU A 49 11.59 12.80 -3.81
N ILE A 50 11.51 11.54 -4.27
CA ILE A 50 12.48 10.51 -3.87
C ILE A 50 13.90 10.93 -4.25
N ARG A 51 14.10 11.45 -5.46
CA ARG A 51 15.41 11.91 -5.93
C ARG A 51 15.96 13.05 -5.09
N GLN A 52 15.12 14.00 -4.72
CA GLN A 52 15.49 15.19 -3.97
C GLN A 52 15.86 14.85 -2.52
N GLU A 53 15.03 14.06 -1.83
CA GLU A 53 15.18 13.81 -0.39
C GLU A 53 16.16 12.69 -0.08
N LEU A 54 16.26 11.66 -0.93
CA LEU A 54 17.10 10.50 -0.67
C LEU A 54 18.43 10.52 -1.43
N GLY A 55 18.46 11.14 -2.61
CA GLY A 55 19.62 11.11 -3.50
C GLY A 55 19.95 9.69 -3.98
N ASP A 56 21.24 9.42 -4.19
CA ASP A 56 21.74 8.07 -4.52
C ASP A 56 22.15 7.23 -3.32
N ASP A 57 22.07 7.79 -2.13
CA ASP A 57 22.50 7.15 -0.90
C ASP A 57 21.62 5.94 -0.50
N GLU A 58 22.08 5.27 0.56
CA GLU A 58 21.32 4.26 1.28
C GLU A 58 20.03 4.84 1.87
N VAL A 59 18.96 4.05 1.81
CA VAL A 59 17.63 4.41 2.31
C VAL A 59 17.58 4.19 3.83
N THR A 60 17.46 5.26 4.61
CA THR A 60 17.30 5.19 6.07
C THR A 60 15.87 5.50 6.52
N TYR A 61 15.52 5.10 7.75
CA TYR A 61 14.21 5.38 8.33
C TYR A 61 13.91 6.89 8.38
N GLU A 62 14.91 7.71 8.74
CA GLU A 62 14.80 9.16 8.83
C GLU A 62 14.51 9.78 7.48
N LYS A 63 15.22 9.35 6.42
CA LYS A 63 14.98 9.82 5.06
C LYS A 63 13.60 9.41 4.55
N LEU A 64 13.16 8.18 4.83
CA LEU A 64 11.80 7.74 4.47
C LEU A 64 10.70 8.57 5.13
N SER A 65 10.93 9.11 6.32
CA SER A 65 9.97 9.97 7.01
C SER A 65 9.79 11.36 6.37
N GLN A 66 10.72 11.78 5.49
CA GLN A 66 10.65 13.08 4.80
C GLN A 66 9.79 13.04 3.53
N LEU A 67 9.44 11.84 3.02
CA LEU A 67 8.67 11.67 1.79
C LEU A 67 7.18 11.94 2.00
N GLN A 68 6.81 13.21 2.10
CA GLN A 68 5.45 13.67 2.43
C GLN A 68 4.48 13.44 1.27
N TYR A 69 4.89 13.71 0.04
CA TYR A 69 4.05 13.51 -1.14
C TYR A 69 3.80 12.02 -1.39
N LEU A 70 4.82 11.17 -1.20
CA LEU A 70 4.61 9.72 -1.19
C LEU A 70 3.59 9.29 -0.12
N ASP A 71 3.64 9.86 1.09
CA ASP A 71 2.63 9.58 2.13
C ASP A 71 1.23 10.01 1.70
N MET A 72 1.09 11.16 1.04
CA MET A 72 -0.20 11.60 0.49
C MET A 72 -0.72 10.61 -0.55
N VAL A 73 0.12 10.14 -1.46
CA VAL A 73 -0.27 9.17 -2.50
C VAL A 73 -0.63 7.81 -1.91
N ILE A 74 0.12 7.32 -0.91
CA ILE A 74 -0.20 6.07 -0.19
C ILE A 74 -1.56 6.20 0.51
N ASN A 75 -1.81 7.32 1.19
CA ASN A 75 -3.10 7.57 1.84
C ASN A 75 -4.25 7.66 0.83
N GLU A 76 -4.04 8.31 -0.30
CA GLU A 76 -5.06 8.38 -1.34
C GLU A 76 -5.32 7.00 -1.97
N THR A 77 -4.29 6.18 -2.13
CA THR A 77 -4.42 4.78 -2.57
C THR A 77 -5.24 3.98 -1.57
N LEU A 78 -4.97 4.09 -0.27
CA LEU A 78 -5.77 3.45 0.79
C LEU A 78 -7.22 3.98 0.83
N ARG A 79 -7.43 5.26 0.48
CA ARG A 79 -8.77 5.85 0.38
C ARG A 79 -9.55 5.29 -0.80
N MET A 80 -8.93 5.10 -1.95
CA MET A 80 -9.57 4.56 -3.16
C MET A 80 -9.73 3.04 -3.09
N TYR A 81 -8.69 2.33 -2.65
CA TYR A 81 -8.57 0.88 -2.65
C TYR A 81 -8.24 0.34 -1.25
N PRO A 82 -9.18 0.47 -0.29
CA PRO A 82 -8.92 -0.01 1.06
C PRO A 82 -8.86 -1.54 1.09
N PRO A 83 -7.86 -2.16 1.76
CA PRO A 83 -7.67 -3.61 1.70
C PRO A 83 -8.83 -4.47 2.20
N PHE A 84 -9.81 -3.93 2.92
CA PHE A 84 -10.97 -4.71 3.37
C PHE A 84 -12.25 -4.17 2.75
N THR A 85 -13.11 -5.07 2.26
CA THR A 85 -14.32 -4.69 1.51
C THR A 85 -15.37 -3.97 2.35
N ARG A 86 -15.33 -4.10 3.67
CA ARG A 86 -16.10 -3.25 4.59
C ARG A 86 -15.83 -1.75 4.40
N PHE A 87 -14.75 -1.37 3.72
CA PHE A 87 -14.38 0.01 3.41
C PHE A 87 -14.63 0.38 1.94
N LEU A 88 -15.32 -0.43 1.14
CA LEU A 88 -15.73 -0.07 -0.22
C LEU A 88 -16.64 1.17 -0.22
N PRO A 89 -16.77 1.90 -1.35
CA PRO A 89 -17.60 3.10 -1.45
C PRO A 89 -19.04 2.92 -0.95
N THR A 90 -19.67 1.76 -1.21
CA THR A 90 -21.02 1.42 -0.74
C THR A 90 -21.13 1.37 0.79
N GLU A 91 -20.13 0.79 1.46
CA GLU A 91 -20.07 0.72 2.91
C GLU A 91 -19.56 2.04 3.53
N LYS A 92 -18.71 2.79 2.82
CA LYS A 92 -18.27 4.14 3.20
C LYS A 92 -19.41 5.15 3.14
N ALA A 93 -20.32 5.06 2.18
CA ALA A 93 -21.47 5.94 2.06
C ALA A 93 -22.41 5.88 3.29
N LYS A 94 -22.37 4.78 4.06
CA LYS A 94 -23.11 4.63 5.32
C LYS A 94 -22.41 5.30 6.52
N ARG A 95 -21.18 5.78 6.36
CA ARG A 95 -20.37 6.39 7.42
C ARG A 95 -20.47 7.91 7.35
N HIS A 96 -20.08 8.57 8.44
CA HIS A 96 -19.95 10.02 8.45
C HIS A 96 -18.98 10.46 7.33
N PRO A 97 -19.33 11.47 6.49
CA PRO A 97 -18.56 11.84 5.31
C PRO A 97 -17.09 12.22 5.57
N MET A 98 -16.76 12.65 6.79
CA MET A 98 -15.41 13.05 7.21
C MET A 98 -14.62 11.92 7.91
N THR A 99 -15.03 10.65 7.78
CA THR A 99 -14.38 9.52 8.44
C THR A 99 -13.36 8.82 7.52
N TYR A 100 -12.07 8.93 7.84
CA TYR A 100 -10.96 8.22 7.18
C TYR A 100 -10.27 7.29 8.19
N LEU A 101 -10.50 5.98 8.08
CA LEU A 101 -10.02 4.96 9.03
C LEU A 101 -9.42 3.74 8.33
N PRO A 102 -8.40 3.90 7.46
CA PRO A 102 -7.80 2.80 6.69
C PRO A 102 -7.17 1.71 7.59
N PHE A 103 -6.70 2.10 8.77
CA PHE A 103 -6.09 1.22 9.77
C PHE A 103 -6.99 1.02 11.01
N GLY A 104 -8.25 1.44 10.95
CA GLY A 104 -9.13 1.48 12.12
C GLY A 104 -8.71 2.52 13.17
N ASP A 105 -9.39 2.50 14.31
CA ASP A 105 -9.13 3.38 15.46
C ASP A 105 -9.50 2.67 16.77
N GLY A 106 -9.01 3.18 17.91
CA GLY A 106 -9.24 2.63 19.23
C GLY A 106 -8.41 1.37 19.56
N PRO A 107 -8.76 0.61 20.62
CA PRO A 107 -7.98 -0.52 21.13
C PRO A 107 -7.82 -1.71 20.16
N ARG A 108 -8.54 -1.69 19.03
CA ARG A 108 -8.52 -2.70 17.97
C ARG A 108 -8.08 -2.11 16.63
N ASN A 109 -7.35 -0.99 16.65
CA ASN A 109 -6.70 -0.48 15.45
C ASN A 109 -5.61 -1.45 14.96
N CYS A 110 -5.10 -1.21 13.76
CA CYS A 110 -4.07 -2.05 13.16
C CYS A 110 -2.76 -1.91 13.94
N ILE A 111 -2.39 -2.96 14.67
CA ILE A 111 -1.11 -3.06 15.37
C ILE A 111 0.09 -2.97 14.39
N GLY A 112 -0.11 -3.40 13.14
CA GLY A 112 0.90 -3.39 12.08
C GLY A 112 1.00 -2.08 11.30
N MET A 113 0.23 -1.03 11.61
CA MET A 113 0.14 0.19 10.80
C MET A 113 1.52 0.78 10.48
N ARG A 114 2.37 0.98 11.50
CA ARG A 114 3.70 1.57 11.32
C ARG A 114 4.62 0.68 10.49
N PHE A 115 4.56 -0.63 10.71
CA PHE A 115 5.36 -1.59 9.97
C PHE A 115 4.93 -1.64 8.50
N ALA A 116 3.62 -1.75 8.23
CA ALA A 116 3.09 -1.80 6.87
C ALA A 116 3.43 -0.54 6.07
N LEU A 117 3.30 0.66 6.67
CA LEU A 117 3.66 1.90 6.00
C LEU A 117 5.18 1.98 5.73
N LEU A 118 6.01 1.59 6.69
CA LEU A 118 7.47 1.57 6.52
C LEU A 118 7.90 0.61 5.40
N GLU A 119 7.43 -0.63 5.46
CA GLU A 119 7.71 -1.68 4.45
C GLU A 119 7.26 -1.22 3.07
N THR A 120 6.04 -0.69 2.96
CA THR A 120 5.49 -0.18 1.70
C THR A 120 6.33 0.97 1.13
N LYS A 121 6.70 1.95 1.95
CA LYS A 121 7.55 3.08 1.51
C LYS A 121 8.92 2.58 1.05
N LEU A 122 9.55 1.69 1.82
CA LEU A 122 10.84 1.12 1.46
C LEU A 122 10.78 0.37 0.12
N ALA A 123 9.75 -0.47 -0.09
CA ALA A 123 9.57 -1.20 -1.33
C ALA A 123 9.31 -0.27 -2.53
N ILE A 124 8.42 0.70 -2.38
CA ILE A 124 8.08 1.67 -3.42
C ILE A 124 9.30 2.51 -3.82
N VAL A 125 10.03 3.04 -2.83
CA VAL A 125 11.22 3.86 -3.08
C VAL A 125 12.26 3.09 -3.89
N ASN A 126 12.57 1.86 -3.46
CA ASN A 126 13.55 1.05 -4.17
C ASN A 126 13.08 0.66 -5.58
N ALA A 127 11.78 0.41 -5.77
CA ALA A 127 11.22 0.15 -7.09
C ALA A 127 11.29 1.39 -8.00
N LEU A 128 10.70 2.52 -7.58
CA LEU A 128 10.58 3.71 -8.42
C LEU A 128 11.92 4.40 -8.72
N ARG A 129 12.96 4.19 -7.90
CA ARG A 129 14.34 4.61 -8.24
C ARG A 129 14.87 3.93 -9.51
N LEU A 130 14.42 2.70 -9.77
CA LEU A 130 14.95 1.84 -10.83
C LEU A 130 14.03 1.76 -12.05
N VAL A 131 12.72 1.86 -11.83
CA VAL A 131 11.73 1.60 -12.87
C VAL A 131 10.66 2.69 -12.94
N GLU A 132 10.18 2.87 -14.16
CA GLU A 132 8.94 3.56 -14.48
C GLU A 132 7.87 2.49 -14.73
N ILE A 133 6.67 2.72 -14.21
CA ILE A 133 5.55 1.80 -14.33
C ILE A 133 4.56 2.42 -15.31
N GLN A 134 4.25 1.70 -16.38
CA GLN A 134 3.41 2.16 -17.47
C GLN A 134 2.23 1.21 -17.67
N LYS A 135 1.20 1.70 -18.35
CA LYS A 135 0.10 0.88 -18.85
C LYS A 135 0.58 -0.02 -19.98
N CYS A 136 -0.05 -1.17 -20.14
CA CYS A 136 0.05 -2.02 -21.32
C CYS A 136 -1.34 -2.23 -21.95
N ASP A 137 -1.38 -2.90 -23.10
CA ASP A 137 -2.63 -3.10 -23.85
C ASP A 137 -3.67 -3.92 -23.07
N THR A 138 -3.23 -4.65 -22.04
CA THR A 138 -4.08 -5.48 -21.16
C THR A 138 -4.39 -4.82 -19.82
N THR A 139 -3.91 -3.60 -19.56
CA THR A 139 -4.21 -2.88 -18.32
C THR A 139 -5.67 -2.44 -18.33
N GLU A 140 -6.45 -2.95 -17.37
CA GLU A 140 -7.89 -2.64 -17.27
C GLU A 140 -8.12 -1.26 -16.63
N ILE A 141 -8.84 -0.36 -17.32
CA ILE A 141 -9.13 1.00 -16.85
C ILE A 141 -10.60 1.34 -17.19
N PRO A 142 -11.47 1.61 -16.20
CA PRO A 142 -11.24 1.52 -14.76
C PRO A 142 -11.13 0.06 -14.29
N ILE A 143 -10.33 -0.18 -13.26
CA ILE A 143 -10.15 -1.52 -12.69
C ILE A 143 -11.45 -2.07 -12.06
N GLN A 144 -11.86 -3.27 -12.44
CA GLN A 144 -12.93 -3.99 -11.75
C GLN A 144 -12.43 -4.60 -10.44
N LEU A 145 -13.15 -4.32 -9.35
CA LEU A 145 -12.85 -4.85 -8.02
C LEU A 145 -13.53 -6.21 -7.81
N GLY A 146 -12.81 -7.13 -7.18
CA GLY A 146 -13.32 -8.41 -6.70
C GLY A 146 -14.12 -8.25 -5.40
N GLN A 147 -14.89 -9.28 -5.05
CA GLN A 147 -15.78 -9.30 -3.87
C GLN A 147 -15.29 -10.29 -2.79
N LEU A 148 -13.98 -10.38 -2.58
CA LEU A 148 -13.41 -11.16 -1.47
C LEU A 148 -13.37 -10.34 -0.18
N THR A 149 -13.10 -10.97 0.97
CA THR A 149 -12.97 -10.27 2.27
C THR A 149 -11.86 -9.23 2.23
N VAL A 150 -10.73 -9.61 1.65
CA VAL A 150 -9.65 -8.70 1.28
C VAL A 150 -9.91 -8.21 -0.15
N LEU A 151 -9.74 -6.91 -0.36
CA LEU A 151 -9.93 -6.28 -1.65
C LEU A 151 -8.93 -6.87 -2.64
N SER A 152 -9.44 -7.36 -3.76
CA SER A 152 -8.64 -7.78 -4.89
C SER A 152 -9.17 -7.08 -6.15
N SER A 153 -8.38 -7.09 -7.22
CA SER A 153 -8.93 -6.91 -8.55
C SER A 153 -9.70 -8.15 -8.98
N LYS A 154 -10.67 -7.99 -9.88
CA LYS A 154 -11.42 -9.11 -10.47
C LYS A 154 -10.53 -9.93 -11.41
N ASN A 155 -9.69 -9.24 -12.18
CA ASN A 155 -8.69 -9.81 -13.08
C ASN A 155 -7.28 -9.42 -12.60
N ALA A 156 -6.24 -10.10 -13.10
CA ALA A 156 -4.86 -9.73 -12.79
C ALA A 156 -4.53 -8.29 -13.23
N ILE A 157 -3.75 -7.57 -12.43
CA ILE A 157 -3.26 -6.23 -12.75
C ILE A 157 -2.02 -6.37 -13.63
N TRP A 158 -2.20 -6.18 -14.94
CA TRP A 158 -1.09 -6.20 -15.90
C TRP A 158 -0.53 -4.80 -16.09
N LEU A 159 0.78 -4.64 -15.86
CA LEU A 159 1.52 -3.38 -16.00
C LEU A 159 2.81 -3.62 -16.78
N ARG A 160 3.26 -2.60 -17.50
CA ARG A 160 4.57 -2.57 -18.16
C ARG A 160 5.58 -1.94 -17.21
N VAL A 161 6.73 -2.59 -17.02
CA VAL A 161 7.83 -2.08 -16.20
C VAL A 161 8.98 -1.70 -17.13
N VAL A 162 9.39 -0.45 -17.11
CA VAL A 162 10.48 0.09 -17.93
C VAL A 162 11.60 0.55 -17.01
N ARG A 163 12.85 0.18 -17.30
CA ARG A 163 13.99 0.66 -16.51
C ARG A 163 14.19 2.16 -16.76
N ARG A 164 14.32 2.96 -15.69
CA ARG A 164 14.69 4.38 -15.83
C ARG A 164 16.13 4.50 -16.31
N SER A 165 16.36 5.35 -17.30
CA SER A 165 17.71 5.79 -17.68
C SER A 165 18.29 6.58 -16.51
N GLN A 166 19.44 6.14 -15.98
CA GLN A 166 20.19 6.86 -14.95
C GLN A 166 20.73 8.18 -15.49
#